data_AF-A0AAN8IDS7-F1
#
_entry.id   AF-A0AAN8IDS7-F1
#
_cell.length_a   1.000
_cell.length_b   1.000
_cell.length_c   1.000
_cell.angle_alpha   90.00
_cell.angle_beta   90.00
_cell.angle_gamma   90.00
#
_symmetry.space_group_name_H-M   'P 1'
#
loop_
_entity.id
_entity.type
_entity.pdbx_description
1 polymer ?
#
loop_
_entity_poly.entity_id
_entity_poly.type
_entity_poly.pdbx_seq_one_letter_code
_entity_poly.pdbx_strand_id
1 'polypeptide(L)'
;MKISLLALLFVLFAVASSLKTRKPKKESVYVMLPPDVPGGEPRYVKAPKIMTEYDRCKMECKRQRDAFHRKEHIAAMREELAILEAQEAAEAATAEPSSIHLQEVFLCS
;
A
#
# COMPACT_ATOMS: atom_id res chain seq x y z
N MET A 1 3.86 31.21 1.58
CA MET A 1 2.84 30.16 1.86
C MET A 1 3.43 28.76 2.14
N LYS A 2 4.75 28.61 2.34
CA LYS A 2 5.39 27.29 2.58
C LYS A 2 5.29 26.82 4.05
N ILE A 3 5.31 27.76 5.00
CA ILE A 3 5.24 27.47 6.44
C ILE A 3 3.88 26.87 6.83
N SER A 4 2.78 27.38 6.26
CA SER A 4 1.44 26.85 6.49
C SER A 4 1.27 25.41 5.99
N LEU A 5 1.91 25.06 4.86
CA LEU A 5 1.88 23.70 4.32
C LEU A 5 2.63 22.71 5.22
N LEU A 6 3.82 23.10 5.70
CA LEU A 6 4.63 22.29 6.61
C LEU A 6 3.93 22.08 7.96
N ALA A 7 3.28 23.12 8.50
CA ALA A 7 2.51 23.02 9.74
C ALA A 7 1.32 22.05 9.58
N LEU A 8 0.63 22.10 8.44
CA LEU A 8 -0.52 21.24 8.17
C LEU A 8 -0.10 19.77 8.02
N LEU A 9 1.02 19.51 7.33
CA LEU A 9 1.62 18.18 7.22
C LEU A 9 2.07 17.64 8.58
N PHE A 10 2.64 18.49 9.44
CA PHE A 10 3.08 18.09 10.78
C PHE A 10 1.91 17.70 11.69
N VAL A 11 0.80 18.45 11.63
CA VAL A 11 -0.43 18.13 12.36
C VAL A 11 -1.04 16.80 11.87
N LEU A 12 -1.09 16.59 10.56
CA LEU A 12 -1.56 15.32 9.98
C LEU A 12 -0.70 14.13 10.43
N PHE A 13 0.62 14.30 10.47
CA PHE A 13 1.55 13.27 10.92
C PHE A 13 1.39 12.95 12.42
N ALA A 14 1.18 13.96 13.26
CA ALA A 14 0.94 13.78 14.69
C ALA A 14 -0.39 13.05 14.97
N VAL A 15 -1.45 13.38 14.23
CA VAL A 15 -2.74 12.69 14.32
C VAL A 15 -2.58 11.23 13.87
N ALA A 16 -1.95 10.97 12.73
CA ALA A 16 -1.72 9.60 12.23
C ALA A 16 -0.88 8.75 13.20
N SER A 17 0.10 9.36 13.87
CA SER A 17 0.94 8.69 14.87
C SER A 17 0.16 8.34 16.14
N SER A 18 -0.82 9.16 16.52
CA SER A 18 -1.68 8.94 17.70
C SER A 18 -2.70 7.82 17.50
N LEU A 19 -3.11 7.55 16.25
CA LEU A 19 -4.01 6.45 15.88
C LEU A 19 -3.33 5.07 15.87
N LYS A 20 -2.01 5.00 16.13
CA LYS A 20 -1.25 3.75 16.23
C LYS A 20 -1.53 3.03 17.55
N THR A 21 -2.79 2.65 17.70
CA THR A 21 -3.35 1.95 18.85
C THR A 21 -2.68 0.59 19.04
N ARG A 22 -2.29 0.36 20.29
CA ARG A 22 -1.70 -0.87 20.81
C ARG A 22 -2.48 -2.08 20.30
N LYS A 23 -1.81 -3.00 19.61
CA LYS A 23 -2.39 -4.28 19.21
C LYS A 23 -2.82 -5.06 20.48
N PRO A 24 -4.04 -5.62 20.54
CA PRO A 24 -4.45 -6.43 21.67
C PRO A 24 -3.56 -7.68 21.76
N LYS A 25 -2.99 -7.94 22.95
CA LYS A 25 -2.27 -9.18 23.23
C LYS A 25 -3.27 -10.33 23.08
N LYS A 26 -3.04 -11.20 22.10
CA LYS A 26 -3.86 -12.40 21.89
C LYS A 26 -3.62 -13.34 23.06
N GLU A 27 -4.65 -13.60 23.85
CA GLU A 27 -4.67 -14.61 24.90
C GLU A 27 -4.33 -15.98 24.29
N SER A 28 -3.21 -16.56 24.69
CA SER A 28 -2.72 -17.85 24.19
C SER A 28 -3.05 -18.94 25.18
N VAL A 29 -3.99 -19.82 24.82
CA VAL A 29 -4.26 -21.07 25.53
C VAL A 29 -3.16 -22.07 25.21
N TYR A 30 -2.62 -22.76 26.21
CA TYR A 30 -1.60 -23.81 26.04
C TYR A 30 -2.26 -25.19 26.18
N VAL A 31 -1.88 -26.16 25.35
CA VAL A 31 -2.32 -27.56 25.45
C VAL A 31 -1.14 -28.42 25.86
N MET A 32 -1.36 -29.34 26.81
CA MET A 32 -0.37 -30.36 27.17
C MET A 32 -0.30 -31.42 26.08
N LEU A 33 0.88 -31.60 25.47
CA LEU A 33 1.13 -32.75 24.63
C LEU A 33 1.64 -33.91 25.49
N PRO A 34 1.08 -35.12 25.33
CA PRO A 34 1.62 -36.32 25.97
C PRO A 34 3.05 -36.57 25.49
N PRO A 35 3.93 -37.13 26.35
CA PRO A 35 5.33 -37.32 26.02
C PRO A 35 5.50 -38.36 24.91
N ASP A 36 6.37 -38.08 23.93
CA ASP A 36 6.70 -38.99 22.82
C ASP A 36 7.46 -40.25 23.29
N VAL A 37 7.87 -40.30 24.56
CA VAL A 37 8.63 -41.38 25.19
C VAL A 37 8.07 -41.75 26.57
N PRO A 38 8.06 -43.05 26.95
CA PRO A 38 7.64 -43.46 28.28
C PRO A 38 8.62 -42.92 29.33
N GLY A 39 8.15 -41.95 30.14
CA GLY A 39 8.94 -41.27 31.19
C GLY A 39 9.37 -39.83 30.89
N GLY A 40 8.95 -39.23 29.77
CA GLY A 40 9.28 -37.84 29.42
C GLY A 40 8.43 -36.78 30.15
N GLU A 41 9.00 -35.61 30.41
CA GLU A 41 8.25 -34.45 30.93
C GLU A 41 7.23 -33.90 29.91
N PRO A 42 6.03 -33.48 30.36
CA PRO A 42 5.02 -32.93 29.46
C PRO A 42 5.49 -31.63 28.79
N ARG A 43 5.37 -31.55 27.47
CA ARG A 43 5.66 -30.32 26.72
C ARG A 43 4.38 -29.50 26.55
N TYR A 44 4.39 -28.25 27.01
CA TYR A 44 3.31 -27.30 26.78
C TYR A 44 3.53 -26.57 25.45
N VAL A 45 2.67 -26.84 24.46
CA VAL A 45 2.71 -26.16 23.15
C VAL A 45 1.57 -25.16 23.08
N LYS A 46 1.80 -24.01 22.44
CA LYS A 46 0.75 -23.01 22.20
C LYS A 46 -0.35 -23.65 21.34
N ALA A 47 -1.59 -23.61 21.82
CA ALA A 47 -2.73 -24.13 21.07
C ALA A 47 -2.84 -23.38 19.73
N PRO A 48 -3.04 -24.09 18.61
CA PRO A 48 -3.48 -23.44 17.38
C PRO A 48 -4.78 -22.70 17.69
N LYS A 49 -4.79 -21.37 17.53
CA LYS A 49 -6.00 -20.59 17.73
C LYS A 49 -7.04 -21.07 16.71
N ILE A 50 -8.03 -21.81 17.18
CA ILE A 50 -9.15 -22.24 16.35
C ILE A 50 -9.88 -20.98 15.93
N MET A 51 -9.74 -20.61 14.66
CA MET A 51 -10.45 -19.46 14.11
C MET A 51 -11.93 -19.81 14.04
N THR A 52 -12.76 -19.02 14.70
CA THR A 52 -14.21 -19.18 14.65
C THR A 52 -14.71 -18.90 13.22
N GLU A 53 -15.87 -19.45 12.85
CA GLU A 53 -16.48 -19.16 11.53
C GLU A 53 -16.74 -17.67 11.33
N TYR A 54 -17.09 -16.95 12.40
CA TYR A 54 -17.23 -15.50 12.38
C TYR A 54 -15.91 -14.80 12.04
N ASP A 55 -14.79 -15.22 12.63
CA ASP A 55 -13.50 -14.63 12.33
C ASP A 55 -13.04 -14.91 10.90
N ARG A 56 -13.36 -16.09 10.35
CA ARG A 56 -13.11 -16.41 8.94
C ARG A 56 -13.90 -15.47 8.04
N CYS A 57 -15.19 -15.31 8.31
CA CYS A 57 -16.06 -14.38 7.57
C CYS A 57 -15.55 -12.93 7.65
N LYS A 58 -15.14 -12.47 8.84
CA LYS A 58 -14.57 -11.13 9.03
C LYS A 58 -13.33 -10.88 8.17
N MET A 59 -12.44 -11.86 8.08
CA MET A 59 -11.22 -11.73 7.28
C MET A 59 -11.53 -11.70 5.78
N GLU A 60 -12.49 -12.49 5.32
CA GLU A 60 -12.93 -12.49 3.93
C GLU A 60 -13.62 -11.18 3.54
N CYS A 61 -14.53 -10.68 4.39
CA CYS A 61 -15.17 -9.37 4.19
C CYS A 61 -14.15 -8.23 4.13
N LYS A 62 -13.09 -8.29 4.96
CA LYS A 62 -11.99 -7.32 4.89
C LYS A 62 -11.24 -7.43 3.55
N ARG A 63 -10.93 -8.65 3.11
CA ARG A 63 -10.23 -8.89 1.85
C ARG A 63 -10.99 -8.31 0.65
N GLN A 64 -12.30 -8.52 0.60
CA GLN A 64 -13.15 -8.01 -0.47
C GLN A 64 -13.22 -6.49 -0.49
N ARG A 65 -13.37 -5.87 0.68
CA ARG A 65 -13.35 -4.40 0.82
C ARG A 65 -12.01 -3.81 0.36
N ASP A 66 -10.90 -4.38 0.82
CA ASP A 66 -9.56 -3.91 0.45
C ASP A 66 -9.32 -4.10 -1.06
N ALA A 67 -9.87 -5.15 -1.66
CA ALA A 67 -9.80 -5.36 -3.11
C ALA A 67 -10.64 -4.35 -3.90
N PHE A 68 -11.82 -3.97 -3.40
CA PHE A 68 -12.66 -2.95 -4.01
C PHE A 68 -11.98 -1.58 -3.99
N HIS A 69 -11.48 -1.13 -2.83
CA HIS A 69 -10.76 0.15 -2.73
C HIS A 69 -9.50 0.21 -3.61
N ARG A 70 -8.78 -0.91 -3.76
CA ARG A 70 -7.65 -0.96 -4.70
C ARG A 70 -8.09 -0.75 -6.15
N LYS A 71 -9.24 -1.31 -6.55
CA LYS A 71 -9.76 -1.12 -7.92
C LYS A 71 -10.14 0.33 -8.18
N GLU A 72 -10.81 0.98 -7.22
CA GLU A 72 -11.15 2.41 -7.32
C GLU A 72 -9.91 3.28 -7.44
N HIS A 73 -8.89 3.03 -6.61
CA HIS A 73 -7.63 3.77 -6.68
C HIS A 73 -6.88 3.55 -8.00
N ILE A 74 -6.89 2.34 -8.55
CA ILE A 74 -6.28 2.07 -9.86
C ILE A 74 -7.05 2.77 -10.97
N ALA A 75 -8.38 2.87 -10.88
CA ALA A 75 -9.19 3.59 -11.86
C ALA A 75 -8.85 5.08 -11.88
N ALA A 76 -8.74 5.72 -10.71
CA ALA A 76 -8.33 7.12 -10.60
C ALA A 76 -6.94 7.37 -11.20
N MET A 77 -5.95 6.53 -10.88
CA MET A 77 -4.59 6.65 -11.45
C MET A 77 -4.57 6.49 -12.97
N ARG A 78 -5.43 5.64 -13.54
CA ARG A 78 -5.53 5.47 -15.00
C ARG A 78 -6.12 6.70 -15.67
N GLU A 79 -7.08 7.35 -15.03
CA GLU A 79 -7.66 8.60 -15.51
C GLU A 79 -6.62 9.73 -15.48
N GLU A 80 -5.87 9.86 -14.39
CA GLU A 80 -4.77 10.82 -14.27
C GLU A 80 -3.69 10.60 -15.34
N LEU A 81 -3.31 9.34 -15.60
CA LEU A 81 -2.38 9.00 -16.67
C LEU A 81 -2.89 9.39 -18.05
N ALA A 82 -4.16 9.11 -18.36
CA ALA A 82 -4.74 9.49 -19.65
C ALA A 82 -4.77 11.03 -19.85
N ILE A 83 -5.00 11.79 -18.79
CA ILE A 83 -4.94 13.26 -18.83
C ILE A 83 -3.49 13.73 -19.07
N LEU A 84 -2.52 13.15 -18.37
CA LEU A 84 -1.11 13.50 -18.52
C LEU A 84 -0.56 13.12 -19.90
N GLU A 85 -0.93 11.95 -20.44
CA GLU A 85 -0.56 11.53 -21.80
C GLU A 85 -1.12 12.48 -22.86
N ALA A 86 -2.35 12.97 -22.68
CA ALA A 86 -2.94 13.96 -23.57
C ALA A 86 -2.26 15.34 -23.45
N GLN A 87 -1.84 15.73 -22.24
CA GLN A 87 -1.06 16.95 -22.02
C GLN A 87 0.32 16.87 -22.66
N GLU A 88 1.04 15.76 -22.49
CA GLU A 88 2.35 15.55 -23.10
C GLU A 88 2.25 15.54 -24.64
N ALA A 89 1.22 14.93 -25.21
CA ALA A 89 0.98 14.98 -26.66
C ALA A 89 0.68 16.40 -27.16
N ALA A 90 -0.05 17.20 -26.39
CA ALA A 90 -0.30 18.60 -26.72
C ALA A 90 0.96 19.48 -26.58
N GLU A 91 1.76 19.26 -25.54
CA GLU A 91 3.03 19.95 -25.32
C GLU A 91 4.06 19.60 -26.41
N ALA A 92 4.14 18.33 -26.82
CA ALA A 92 4.96 17.88 -27.93
C ALA A 92 4.53 18.50 -29.28
N ALA A 93 3.23 18.68 -29.50
CA ALA A 93 2.70 19.37 -30.68
C ALA A 93 3.01 20.88 -30.68
N THR A 94 3.22 21.48 -29.50
CA THR A 94 3.63 22.88 -29.35
C THR A 94 5.14 23.10 -29.24
N ALA A 95 5.93 22.03 -29.08
CA ALA A 95 7.38 22.06 -28.94
C ALA A 95 8.16 22.05 -30.28
N GLU A 96 7.48 22.05 -31.43
CA GLU A 96 8.07 22.41 -32.71
C GLU A 96 7.80 23.91 -32.94
N PRO A 97 8.83 24.79 -32.86
CA PRO A 97 10.01 24.71 -33.73
C PRO A 97 11.33 25.09 -33.04
N SER A 98 12.42 24.32 -33.21
CA SER A 98 13.79 24.89 -33.24
C SER A 98 14.95 23.92 -33.52
N SER A 99 14.77 22.60 -33.61
CA SER A 99 15.91 21.69 -33.77
C SER A 99 16.26 21.30 -35.22
N ILE A 100 15.40 21.57 -36.20
CA ILE A 100 15.69 21.19 -37.61
C ILE A 100 16.68 22.16 -38.30
N HIS A 101 16.91 23.37 -37.77
CA HIS A 101 17.78 24.36 -38.44
C HIS A 101 19.30 24.15 -38.26
N LEU A 102 19.73 23.12 -37.51
CA LEU A 102 21.17 22.86 -37.29
C LEU A 102 21.73 21.68 -38.10
N GLN A 103 20.91 20.97 -38.88
CA GLN A 103 21.39 19.81 -39.65
C GLN A 103 21.76 20.12 -41.12
N GLU A 104 21.44 21.31 -41.64
CA GLU A 104 21.77 21.69 -43.03
C GLU A 104 23.16 22.30 -43.23
N VAL A 105 23.90 22.64 -42.16
CA VAL A 105 25.24 23.28 -42.31
C VAL A 105 26.38 22.26 -42.53
N PHE A 106 26.13 20.94 -42.41
CA PHE A 106 27.19 19.92 -42.47
C PHE A 106 27.30 19.15 -43.79
N LEU A 107 26.47 19.43 -44.81
CA LEU A 107 26.40 18.65 -46.05
C LEU A 107 26.84 19.40 -47.33
N CYS A 108 27.37 20.63 -47.21
CA CYS A 108 28.01 21.36 -48.32
C CYS A 108 29.37 21.92 -47.88
N SER A 109 30.35 21.04 -47.66
CA SER A 109 31.79 21.38 -47.66
C SER A 109 32.60 20.25 -48.27
#